data_AF-A0A7J3XBW5-F1
#
_entry.id   AF-A0A7J3XBW5-F1
#
_cell.length_a   1.000
_cell.length_b   1.000
_cell.length_c   1.000
_cell.angle_alpha   90.00
_cell.angle_beta   90.00
_cell.angle_gamma   90.00
#
_symmetry.space_group_name_H-M   'P 1'
#
loop_
_entity.id
_entity.type
_entity.pdbx_description
1 polymer ?
#
loop_
_entity_poly.entity_id
_entity_poly.type
_entity_poly.pdbx_seq_one_letter_code
_entity_poly.pdbx_strand_id
1 'polypeptide(L)'
;MSRERMLRVLVALLLTATVALALPTTRAAVSYVVVVDLSHGQGVKGLDVFLKTLYDAEVYLVVPSKEFYDALSPQVKALATGYYVGNLAKFTDPATGREYTLTGIYTDLLIIPQPVKPIAADEVASVISYLKARGGGLWVAGDSDYGAGEDVIRLVNDFMIAIGANIVLDYLSVADPVSNCAADYRVVAWVRPPKELEFLAYGAEKILMHGPGVVAFYDPATGTFEKLTDVLKTREDIKVIVWSSPNGTIVENNAKIRGIAYEVGSIGVFPMVVAQIMPQY
;
A
#
# COMPACT_ATOMS: atom_id res chain seq x y z
N MET A 1 -43.47 12.29 50.89
CA MET A 1 -42.82 11.09 50.30
C MET A 1 -41.88 10.51 51.35
N SER A 2 -41.95 9.22 51.68
CA SER A 2 -41.12 8.64 52.75
C SER A 2 -39.63 8.67 52.36
N ARG A 3 -38.74 8.77 53.36
CA ARG A 3 -37.28 8.85 53.17
C ARG A 3 -36.74 7.69 52.32
N GLU A 4 -37.33 6.50 52.46
CA GLU A 4 -37.04 5.33 51.62
C GLU A 4 -37.49 5.47 50.16
N ARG A 5 -38.67 6.06 49.91
CA ARG A 5 -39.14 6.31 48.53
C ARG A 5 -38.25 7.32 47.82
N MET A 6 -37.78 8.33 48.54
CA MET A 6 -36.86 9.34 47.99
C MET A 6 -35.48 8.76 47.68
N LEU A 7 -34.96 7.87 48.54
CA LEU A 7 -33.70 7.17 48.30
C LEU A 7 -33.78 6.21 47.10
N ARG A 8 -34.88 5.47 46.95
CA ARG A 8 -35.10 4.57 45.80
C ARG A 8 -35.21 5.32 44.48
N VAL A 9 -35.87 6.49 44.48
CA VAL A 9 -35.95 7.35 43.29
C VAL A 9 -34.60 7.95 42.95
N LEU A 10 -33.80 8.38 43.94
CA LEU A 10 -32.45 8.88 43.70
C LEU A 10 -31.50 7.81 43.15
N VAL A 11 -31.54 6.59 43.70
CA VAL A 11 -30.72 5.47 43.23
C VAL A 11 -31.13 5.06 41.81
N ALA A 12 -32.43 5.01 41.50
CA ALA A 12 -32.91 4.73 40.16
C ALA A 12 -32.50 5.82 39.14
N LEU A 13 -32.52 7.10 39.53
CA LEU A 13 -32.05 8.22 38.70
C LEU A 13 -30.52 8.21 38.50
N LEU A 14 -29.75 7.81 39.52
CA LEU A 14 -28.30 7.66 39.38
C LEU A 14 -27.93 6.48 38.46
N LEU A 15 -28.67 5.38 38.52
CA LEU A 15 -28.48 4.20 37.65
C LEU A 15 -28.89 4.46 36.19
N THR A 16 -29.94 5.25 35.95
CA THR A 16 -30.28 5.66 34.58
C THR A 16 -29.32 6.72 34.04
N ALA A 17 -28.77 7.59 34.89
CA ALA A 17 -27.73 8.55 34.51
C ALA A 17 -26.40 7.87 34.17
N THR A 18 -26.01 6.78 34.86
CA THR A 18 -24.78 6.03 34.51
C THR A 18 -24.93 5.18 33.25
N VAL A 19 -26.12 4.63 32.97
CA VAL A 19 -26.39 3.94 31.69
C VAL A 19 -26.51 4.93 30.52
N ALA A 20 -26.98 6.15 30.75
CA ALA A 20 -27.02 7.21 29.73
C ALA A 20 -25.66 7.89 29.48
N LEU A 21 -24.71 7.78 30.43
CA LEU A 21 -23.32 8.26 30.28
C LEU A 21 -22.36 7.20 29.72
N ALA A 22 -22.81 5.95 29.57
CA ALA A 22 -22.19 4.97 28.69
C ALA A 22 -22.67 5.20 27.24
N LEU A 23 -22.55 6.43 26.76
CA LEU A 23 -22.42 6.64 25.33
C LEU A 23 -21.17 5.86 24.91
N PRO A 24 -21.21 5.04 23.83
CA PRO A 24 -19.97 4.52 23.28
C PRO A 24 -19.07 5.73 23.09
N THR A 25 -17.94 5.69 23.79
CA THR A 25 -16.88 6.68 23.68
C THR A 25 -16.78 7.04 22.21
N THR A 26 -17.13 8.28 21.91
CA THR A 26 -16.99 8.93 20.62
C THR A 26 -15.80 8.32 19.90
N ARG A 27 -16.04 7.63 18.77
CA ARG A 27 -15.02 7.24 17.80
C ARG A 27 -14.18 8.50 17.60
N ALA A 28 -13.00 8.54 18.22
CA ALA A 28 -12.16 9.72 18.18
C ALA A 28 -11.80 9.94 16.71
N ALA A 29 -12.37 10.99 16.12
CA ALA A 29 -12.07 11.49 14.79
C ALA A 29 -10.54 11.59 14.65
N VAL A 30 -9.90 10.88 13.71
CA VAL A 30 -10.04 10.98 12.26
C VAL A 30 -9.96 9.57 11.65
N SER A 31 -10.99 9.11 10.93
CA SER A 31 -10.85 7.92 10.09
C SER A 31 -10.40 8.35 8.69
N TYR A 32 -9.25 7.86 8.26
CA TYR A 32 -8.82 7.98 6.86
C TYR A 32 -9.41 6.82 6.04
N VAL A 33 -9.66 7.06 4.76
CA VAL A 33 -10.25 6.08 3.85
C VAL A 33 -9.17 5.44 2.98
N VAL A 34 -9.07 4.12 3.08
CA VAL A 34 -8.18 3.30 2.26
C VAL A 34 -9.02 2.52 1.25
N VAL A 35 -8.66 2.62 -0.02
CA VAL A 35 -9.22 1.77 -1.08
C VAL A 35 -8.16 0.77 -1.49
N VAL A 36 -8.49 -0.52 -1.44
CA VAL A 36 -7.59 -1.62 -1.85
C VAL A 36 -8.11 -2.23 -3.14
N ASP A 37 -7.31 -2.19 -4.19
CA ASP A 37 -7.61 -2.83 -5.46
C ASP A 37 -7.33 -4.33 -5.45
N LEU A 38 -8.33 -5.12 -5.80
CA LEU A 38 -8.23 -6.57 -6.02
C LEU A 38 -8.75 -6.96 -7.43
N SER A 39 -9.08 -6.00 -8.30
CA SER A 39 -9.67 -6.30 -9.62
C SER A 39 -8.67 -6.81 -10.65
N HIS A 40 -7.37 -6.70 -10.38
CA HIS A 40 -6.29 -7.10 -11.30
C HIS A 40 -5.60 -8.41 -10.90
N GLY A 41 -6.31 -9.26 -10.16
CA GLY A 41 -5.87 -10.62 -9.82
C GLY A 41 -4.87 -10.70 -8.66
N GLN A 42 -4.79 -9.65 -7.84
CA GLN A 42 -3.93 -9.61 -6.67
C GLN A 42 -4.24 -10.75 -5.68
N GLY A 43 -3.19 -11.27 -5.05
CA GLY A 43 -3.33 -12.27 -3.99
C GLY A 43 -3.99 -11.68 -2.74
N VAL A 44 -4.88 -12.46 -2.12
CA VAL A 44 -5.60 -12.05 -0.87
C VAL A 44 -4.92 -12.58 0.40
N LYS A 45 -3.80 -13.28 0.27
CA LYS A 45 -3.06 -13.85 1.40
C LYS A 45 -2.46 -12.72 2.23
N GLY A 46 -2.74 -12.73 3.54
CA GLY A 46 -2.26 -11.69 4.46
C GLY A 46 -3.09 -10.42 4.44
N LEU A 47 -4.13 -10.31 3.59
CA LEU A 47 -5.04 -9.16 3.59
C LEU A 47 -5.73 -9.00 4.95
N ASP A 48 -6.10 -10.09 5.63
CA ASP A 48 -6.67 -10.02 6.98
C ASP A 48 -5.69 -9.48 8.02
N VAL A 49 -4.40 -9.78 7.89
CA VAL A 49 -3.34 -9.25 8.77
C VAL A 49 -3.16 -7.75 8.51
N PHE A 50 -3.13 -7.35 7.25
CA PHE A 50 -3.05 -5.95 6.84
C PHE A 50 -4.26 -5.12 7.32
N LEU A 51 -5.48 -5.62 7.13
CA LEU A 51 -6.68 -4.90 7.58
C LEU A 51 -6.71 -4.72 9.11
N LYS A 52 -6.14 -5.67 9.88
CA LYS A 52 -6.01 -5.52 11.35
C LYS A 52 -5.05 -4.40 11.76
N THR A 53 -4.08 -4.04 10.92
CA THR A 53 -3.15 -2.94 11.22
C THR A 53 -3.76 -1.56 10.94
N LEU A 54 -4.82 -1.50 10.14
CA LEU A 54 -5.56 -0.27 9.78
C LEU A 54 -6.80 -0.08 10.65
N TYR A 55 -6.67 -0.24 11.97
CA TYR A 55 -7.82 -0.31 12.90
C TYR A 55 -8.61 1.01 13.02
N ASP A 56 -8.02 2.13 12.62
CA ASP A 56 -8.61 3.46 12.60
C ASP A 56 -9.08 3.89 11.20
N ALA A 57 -8.80 3.10 10.17
CA ALA A 57 -9.20 3.37 8.79
C ALA A 57 -10.61 2.88 8.47
N GLU A 58 -11.25 3.51 7.48
CA GLU A 58 -12.34 2.90 6.72
C GLU A 58 -11.74 2.26 5.47
N VAL A 59 -11.86 0.94 5.35
CA VAL A 59 -11.23 0.20 4.26
C VAL A 59 -12.26 -0.37 3.30
N TYR A 60 -12.19 0.06 2.04
CA TYR A 60 -13.05 -0.43 0.97
C TYR A 60 -12.24 -1.29 -0.01
N LEU A 61 -12.80 -2.44 -0.40
CA LEU A 61 -12.19 -3.33 -1.39
C LEU A 61 -12.82 -3.11 -2.76
N VAL A 62 -12.03 -2.85 -3.81
CA VAL A 62 -12.51 -2.93 -5.20
C VAL A 62 -12.25 -4.35 -5.69
N VAL A 63 -13.31 -5.09 -5.99
CA VAL A 63 -13.26 -6.50 -6.40
C VAL A 63 -13.80 -6.67 -7.82
N PRO A 64 -13.32 -7.67 -8.58
CA PRO A 64 -13.75 -7.83 -9.97
C PRO A 64 -15.20 -8.34 -10.09
N SER A 65 -15.70 -9.04 -9.07
CA SER A 65 -17.06 -9.57 -9.05
C SER A 65 -17.55 -9.80 -7.61
N LYS A 66 -18.86 -9.99 -7.46
CA LYS A 66 -19.44 -10.35 -6.15
C LYS A 66 -19.00 -11.75 -5.72
N GLU A 67 -18.89 -12.69 -6.65
CA GLU A 67 -18.45 -14.06 -6.38
C GLU A 67 -17.04 -14.09 -5.82
N PHE A 68 -16.15 -13.22 -6.33
CA PHE A 68 -14.81 -13.04 -5.77
C PHE A 68 -14.87 -12.58 -4.31
N TYR A 69 -15.69 -11.57 -4.00
CA TYR A 69 -15.89 -11.09 -2.62
C TYR A 69 -16.45 -12.18 -1.71
N ASP A 70 -17.46 -12.92 -2.17
CA ASP A 70 -18.10 -13.98 -1.40
C ASP A 70 -17.10 -15.08 -1.01
N ALA A 71 -16.12 -15.36 -1.88
CA ALA A 71 -15.03 -16.30 -1.67
C ALA A 71 -13.93 -15.80 -0.71
N LEU A 72 -13.90 -14.51 -0.36
CA LEU A 72 -12.95 -14.00 0.64
C LEU A 72 -13.22 -14.61 2.01
N SER A 73 -12.16 -14.68 2.83
CA SER A 73 -12.26 -15.22 4.18
C SER A 73 -13.26 -14.41 5.03
N PRO A 74 -13.96 -15.06 5.98
CA PRO A 74 -14.84 -14.35 6.90
C PRO A 74 -14.14 -13.21 7.64
N GLN A 75 -12.84 -13.37 7.94
CA GLN A 75 -12.04 -12.34 8.62
C GLN A 75 -11.86 -11.10 7.76
N VAL A 76 -11.53 -11.25 6.47
CA VAL A 76 -11.42 -10.11 5.55
C VAL A 76 -12.75 -9.37 5.45
N LYS A 77 -13.86 -10.11 5.27
CA LYS A 77 -15.20 -9.53 5.17
C LYS A 77 -15.64 -8.80 6.45
N ALA A 78 -15.23 -9.29 7.62
CA ALA A 78 -15.55 -8.67 8.90
C ALA A 78 -14.70 -7.43 9.21
N LEU A 79 -13.49 -7.32 8.63
CA LEU A 79 -12.57 -6.21 8.86
C LEU A 79 -12.73 -5.09 7.83
N ALA A 80 -13.12 -5.40 6.60
CA ALA A 80 -13.41 -4.38 5.59
C ALA A 80 -14.68 -3.59 5.94
N THR A 81 -14.66 -2.28 5.71
CA THR A 81 -15.83 -1.40 5.85
C THR A 81 -16.88 -1.70 4.78
N GLY A 82 -16.43 -2.01 3.57
CA GLY A 82 -17.30 -2.36 2.46
C GLY A 82 -16.52 -2.84 1.25
N TYR A 83 -17.23 -3.04 0.15
CA TYR A 83 -16.62 -3.39 -1.13
C TYR A 83 -17.40 -2.78 -2.29
N TYR A 84 -16.72 -2.63 -3.41
CA TYR A 84 -17.28 -2.22 -4.68
C TYR A 84 -16.97 -3.28 -5.74
N VAL A 85 -17.89 -3.49 -6.68
CA VAL A 85 -17.73 -4.44 -7.78
C VAL A 85 -17.38 -3.69 -9.06
N GLY A 86 -16.24 -4.01 -9.68
CA GLY A 86 -15.79 -3.38 -10.91
C GLY A 86 -14.27 -3.32 -10.98
N ASN A 87 -13.76 -2.17 -11.42
CA ASN A 87 -12.33 -1.91 -11.58
C ASN A 87 -12.01 -0.44 -11.23
N LEU A 88 -10.78 0.02 -11.43
CA LEU A 88 -10.35 1.36 -11.02
C LEU A 88 -10.95 2.51 -11.86
N ALA A 89 -11.47 2.22 -13.05
CA ALA A 89 -12.18 3.20 -13.88
C ALA A 89 -13.59 3.43 -13.35
N LYS A 90 -14.30 2.33 -13.02
CA LYS A 90 -15.69 2.38 -12.59
C LYS A 90 -16.04 1.17 -11.74
N PHE A 91 -16.75 1.41 -10.65
CA PHE A 91 -17.20 0.36 -9.74
C PHE A 91 -18.57 0.68 -9.14
N THR A 92 -19.28 -0.37 -8.75
CA THR A 92 -20.66 -0.31 -8.26
C THR A 92 -20.71 -0.71 -6.80
N ASP A 93 -21.41 0.07 -5.99
CA ASP A 93 -21.78 -0.31 -4.63
C ASP A 93 -22.88 -1.39 -4.69
N PRO A 94 -22.60 -2.62 -4.24
CA PRO A 94 -23.56 -3.72 -4.27
C PRO A 94 -24.76 -3.51 -3.34
N ALA A 95 -24.64 -2.66 -2.32
CA ALA A 95 -25.74 -2.38 -1.38
C ALA A 95 -26.78 -1.41 -1.97
N THR A 96 -26.35 -0.47 -2.82
CA THR A 96 -27.21 0.57 -3.37
C THR A 96 -27.44 0.46 -4.89
N GLY A 97 -26.62 -0.33 -5.58
CA GLY A 97 -26.57 -0.38 -7.04
C GLY A 97 -25.99 0.88 -7.68
N ARG A 98 -25.46 1.82 -6.89
CA ARG A 98 -24.92 3.08 -7.39
C ARG A 98 -23.51 2.89 -7.93
N GLU A 99 -23.25 3.52 -9.06
CA GLU A 99 -21.94 3.53 -9.71
C GLU A 99 -21.10 4.73 -9.25
N TYR A 100 -19.79 4.52 -9.17
CA TYR A 100 -18.79 5.48 -8.73
C TYR A 100 -17.53 5.39 -9.59
N THR A 101 -16.76 6.48 -9.61
CA THR A 101 -15.36 6.53 -10.02
C THR A 101 -14.49 6.76 -8.78
N LEU A 102 -13.16 6.63 -8.90
CA LEU A 102 -12.25 6.92 -7.78
C LEU A 102 -12.42 8.33 -7.21
N THR A 103 -12.66 9.33 -8.07
CA THR A 103 -12.92 10.72 -7.66
C THR A 103 -14.32 10.94 -7.09
N GLY A 104 -15.24 10.00 -7.34
CA GLY A 104 -16.62 10.03 -6.85
C GLY A 104 -16.78 9.55 -5.40
N ILE A 105 -15.73 8.97 -4.82
CA ILE A 105 -15.65 8.58 -3.41
C ILE A 105 -14.55 9.37 -2.70
N TYR A 106 -14.59 9.37 -1.37
CA TYR A 106 -13.52 9.93 -0.56
C TYR A 106 -12.46 8.83 -0.35
N THR A 107 -11.21 9.09 -0.71
CA THR A 107 -10.09 8.14 -0.64
C THR A 107 -8.83 8.91 -0.25
N ASP A 108 -8.22 8.61 0.90
CA ASP A 108 -6.94 9.20 1.31
C ASP A 108 -5.76 8.40 0.74
N LEU A 109 -5.90 7.07 0.66
CA LEU A 109 -4.87 6.17 0.14
C LEU A 109 -5.49 5.11 -0.78
N LEU A 110 -5.05 5.08 -2.03
CA LEU A 110 -5.28 3.96 -2.94
C LEU A 110 -4.12 2.98 -2.83
N ILE A 111 -4.41 1.70 -2.62
CA ILE A 111 -3.44 0.62 -2.60
C ILE A 111 -3.72 -0.30 -3.77
N ILE A 112 -2.75 -0.43 -4.66
CA ILE A 112 -2.67 -1.48 -5.66
C ILE A 112 -1.63 -2.46 -5.11
N PRO A 113 -2.03 -3.66 -4.66
CA PRO A 113 -1.11 -4.70 -4.21
C PRO A 113 -0.25 -5.21 -5.38
N GLN A 114 -0.04 -6.51 -5.53
CA GLN A 114 0.77 -7.08 -6.61
C GLN A 114 -0.11 -7.42 -7.84
N PRO A 115 -0.28 -6.52 -8.85
CA PRO A 115 -1.14 -6.81 -9.99
C PRO A 115 -0.56 -7.93 -10.85
N VAL A 116 -1.42 -8.81 -11.36
CA VAL A 116 -1.05 -9.90 -12.29
C VAL A 116 -1.75 -9.76 -13.64
N LYS A 117 -2.46 -8.65 -13.85
CA LYS A 117 -3.12 -8.27 -15.10
C LYS A 117 -2.79 -6.81 -15.43
N PRO A 118 -2.74 -6.43 -16.71
CA PRO A 118 -2.63 -5.04 -17.13
C PRO A 118 -3.74 -4.17 -16.54
N ILE A 119 -3.38 -2.97 -16.10
CA ILE A 119 -4.31 -1.91 -15.72
C ILE A 119 -4.64 -1.13 -17.00
N ALA A 120 -5.92 -1.03 -17.34
CA ALA A 120 -6.34 -0.43 -18.61
C ALA A 120 -6.13 1.09 -18.65
N ALA A 121 -6.12 1.67 -19.86
CA ALA A 121 -5.83 3.10 -20.04
C ALA A 121 -6.84 4.04 -19.38
N ASP A 122 -8.12 3.65 -19.33
CA ASP A 122 -9.18 4.38 -18.63
C ASP A 122 -9.02 4.28 -17.10
N GLU A 123 -8.55 3.14 -16.60
CA GLU A 123 -8.19 2.95 -15.20
C GLU A 123 -6.99 3.82 -14.79
N VAL A 124 -5.95 3.85 -15.62
CA VAL A 124 -4.80 4.77 -15.47
C VAL A 124 -5.29 6.22 -15.41
N ALA A 125 -6.16 6.64 -16.34
CA ALA A 125 -6.70 8.00 -16.36
C ALA A 125 -7.54 8.31 -15.10
N SER A 126 -8.27 7.33 -14.58
CA SER A 126 -9.01 7.45 -13.31
C SER A 126 -8.08 7.65 -12.12
N VAL A 127 -6.97 6.90 -12.03
CA VAL A 127 -5.96 7.06 -10.99
C VAL A 127 -5.28 8.43 -11.08
N ILE A 128 -4.89 8.89 -12.28
CA ILE A 128 -4.33 10.24 -12.48
C ILE A 128 -5.33 11.31 -12.01
N SER A 129 -6.62 11.13 -12.32
CA SER A 129 -7.67 12.06 -11.90
C SER A 129 -7.86 12.08 -10.39
N TYR A 130 -7.76 10.91 -9.74
CA TYR A 130 -7.75 10.77 -8.29
C TYR A 130 -6.59 11.54 -7.64
N LEU A 131 -5.36 11.31 -8.13
CA LEU A 131 -4.16 11.97 -7.61
C LEU A 131 -4.27 13.50 -7.69
N LYS A 132 -4.72 14.02 -8.85
CA LYS A 132 -4.91 15.46 -9.09
C LYS A 132 -6.03 16.12 -8.28
N ALA A 133 -7.09 15.39 -7.99
CA ALA A 133 -8.29 16.01 -7.43
C ALA A 133 -8.10 16.44 -5.97
N ARG A 134 -7.35 15.66 -5.18
CA ARG A 134 -7.30 15.82 -3.71
C ARG A 134 -5.93 15.56 -3.08
N GLY A 135 -4.90 15.20 -3.86
CA GLY A 135 -3.57 14.88 -3.31
C GLY A 135 -3.54 13.58 -2.50
N GLY A 136 -4.37 12.60 -2.86
CA GLY A 136 -4.38 11.29 -2.21
C GLY A 136 -3.11 10.48 -2.46
N GLY A 137 -2.74 9.62 -1.53
CA GLY A 137 -1.59 8.74 -1.65
C GLY A 137 -1.86 7.54 -2.57
N LEU A 138 -0.84 7.08 -3.27
CA LEU A 138 -0.87 5.82 -4.02
C LEU A 138 0.24 4.91 -3.51
N TRP A 139 -0.12 3.68 -3.14
CA TRP A 139 0.82 2.60 -2.88
C TRP A 139 0.69 1.55 -3.97
N VAL A 140 1.79 1.24 -4.65
CA VAL A 140 1.86 0.13 -5.62
C VAL A 140 2.89 -0.87 -5.13
N ALA A 141 2.47 -2.12 -4.94
CA ALA A 141 3.40 -3.20 -4.64
C ALA A 141 3.81 -3.93 -5.92
N GLY A 142 5.06 -4.38 -5.99
CA GLY A 142 5.50 -5.29 -7.03
C GLY A 142 6.18 -6.52 -6.44
N ASP A 143 7.09 -7.08 -7.21
CA ASP A 143 7.82 -8.30 -6.87
C ASP A 143 9.30 -8.12 -7.24
N SER A 144 10.04 -9.21 -7.11
CA SER A 144 11.40 -9.38 -7.63
C SER A 144 11.41 -10.23 -8.89
N ASP A 145 12.58 -10.57 -9.44
CA ASP A 145 12.69 -11.36 -10.68
C ASP A 145 12.48 -12.88 -10.49
N TYR A 146 12.03 -13.31 -9.31
CA TYR A 146 11.78 -14.72 -9.01
C TYR A 146 10.41 -15.20 -9.52
N GLY A 147 10.36 -16.39 -10.12
CA GLY A 147 9.11 -17.03 -10.53
C GLY A 147 8.34 -16.22 -11.58
N ALA A 148 7.12 -15.80 -11.25
CA ALA A 148 6.28 -14.97 -12.13
C ALA A 148 6.53 -13.45 -11.95
N GLY A 149 7.52 -13.08 -11.14
CA GLY A 149 7.74 -11.69 -10.76
C GLY A 149 8.19 -10.77 -11.90
N GLU A 150 8.79 -11.30 -12.98
CA GLU A 150 9.06 -10.53 -14.21
C GLU A 150 7.82 -9.85 -14.78
N ASP A 151 6.73 -10.60 -14.91
CA ASP A 151 5.47 -10.08 -15.44
C ASP A 151 4.91 -9.02 -14.52
N VAL A 152 5.01 -9.21 -13.21
CA VAL A 152 4.56 -8.25 -12.20
C VAL A 152 5.38 -6.97 -12.28
N ILE A 153 6.71 -7.06 -12.36
CA ILE A 153 7.61 -5.91 -12.51
C ILE A 153 7.26 -5.14 -13.77
N ARG A 154 7.06 -5.81 -14.90
CA ARG A 154 6.65 -5.18 -16.15
C ARG A 154 5.31 -4.45 -16.00
N LEU A 155 4.30 -5.11 -15.43
CA LEU A 155 2.98 -4.52 -15.22
C LEU A 155 3.02 -3.28 -14.29
N VAL A 156 3.79 -3.36 -13.21
CA VAL A 156 3.99 -2.23 -12.28
C VAL A 156 4.74 -1.11 -12.99
N ASN A 157 5.82 -1.39 -13.72
CA ASN A 157 6.60 -0.37 -14.42
C ASN A 157 5.78 0.32 -15.52
N ASP A 158 5.04 -0.44 -16.33
CA ASP A 158 4.14 0.08 -17.35
C ASP A 158 3.11 1.04 -16.72
N PHE A 159 2.52 0.64 -15.58
CA PHE A 159 1.57 1.46 -14.84
C PHE A 159 2.20 2.73 -14.25
N MET A 160 3.34 2.59 -13.56
CA MET A 160 4.06 3.70 -12.92
C MET A 160 4.48 4.76 -13.94
N ILE A 161 5.02 4.33 -15.09
CA ILE A 161 5.35 5.22 -16.21
C ILE A 161 4.09 5.88 -16.77
N ALA A 162 2.99 5.14 -16.93
CA ALA A 162 1.74 5.67 -17.48
C ALA A 162 1.08 6.73 -16.58
N ILE A 163 1.24 6.62 -15.24
CA ILE A 163 0.85 7.68 -14.29
C ILE A 163 1.93 8.77 -14.13
N GLY A 164 2.95 8.78 -15.00
CA GLY A 164 3.99 9.80 -15.02
C GLY A 164 5.00 9.75 -13.87
N ALA A 165 5.05 8.66 -13.10
CA ALA A 165 6.05 8.48 -12.05
C ALA A 165 7.43 8.19 -12.66
N ASN A 166 8.48 8.53 -11.90
CA ASN A 166 9.87 8.30 -12.27
C ASN A 166 10.51 7.16 -11.47
N ILE A 167 9.78 6.54 -10.56
CA ILE A 167 10.26 5.38 -9.80
C ILE A 167 9.67 4.10 -10.40
N VAL A 168 10.54 3.13 -10.65
CA VAL A 168 10.20 1.83 -11.25
C VAL A 168 10.95 0.73 -10.52
N LEU A 169 10.55 -0.52 -10.75
CA LEU A 169 11.24 -1.69 -10.22
C LEU A 169 12.28 -2.18 -11.21
N ASP A 170 13.47 -2.49 -10.71
CA ASP A 170 14.47 -3.21 -11.49
C ASP A 170 14.07 -4.68 -11.61
N TYR A 171 14.50 -5.33 -12.68
CA TYR A 171 14.32 -6.77 -12.90
C TYR A 171 15.35 -7.62 -12.16
N LEU A 172 15.71 -7.21 -10.94
CA LEU A 172 16.65 -7.88 -10.07
C LEU A 172 16.16 -7.83 -8.62
N SER A 173 16.74 -8.70 -7.80
CA SER A 173 16.41 -8.83 -6.39
C SER A 173 17.49 -8.28 -5.48
N VAL A 174 17.11 -7.91 -4.26
CA VAL A 174 18.04 -7.67 -3.16
C VAL A 174 18.06 -8.90 -2.25
N ALA A 175 19.25 -9.49 -2.08
CA ALA A 175 19.54 -10.45 -1.02
C ALA A 175 20.44 -9.81 0.03
N ASP A 176 20.47 -10.35 1.25
CA ASP A 176 21.38 -9.90 2.29
C ASP A 176 21.96 -11.11 3.06
N PRO A 177 23.20 -11.52 2.79
CA PRO A 177 23.80 -12.69 3.44
C PRO A 177 24.07 -12.49 4.93
N VAL A 178 24.01 -11.26 5.45
CA VAL A 178 24.34 -10.94 6.85
C VAL A 178 23.09 -10.55 7.65
N SER A 179 22.25 -9.67 7.12
CA SER A 179 21.04 -9.18 7.77
C SER A 179 19.80 -9.86 7.22
N ASN A 180 19.57 -11.10 7.66
CA ASN A 180 18.45 -11.90 7.19
C ASN A 180 17.82 -12.78 8.27
N CYS A 181 16.67 -13.35 7.94
CA CYS A 181 15.94 -14.32 8.74
C CYS A 181 16.12 -15.74 8.19
N ALA A 182 17.30 -16.33 8.42
CA ALA A 182 17.71 -17.70 8.08
C ALA A 182 17.96 -18.02 6.60
N ALA A 183 17.69 -17.09 5.67
CA ALA A 183 18.06 -17.19 4.27
C ALA A 183 18.27 -15.78 3.71
N ASP A 184 19.23 -15.60 2.80
CA ASP A 184 19.64 -14.30 2.27
C ASP A 184 18.53 -13.49 1.59
N TYR A 185 17.57 -14.14 0.92
CA TYR A 185 16.39 -13.49 0.34
C TYR A 185 15.36 -13.03 1.38
N ARG A 186 15.49 -13.44 2.65
CA ARG A 186 14.62 -13.00 3.77
C ARG A 186 15.26 -11.81 4.47
N VAL A 187 15.40 -10.72 3.71
CA VAL A 187 16.14 -9.52 4.08
C VAL A 187 15.49 -8.85 5.30
N VAL A 188 16.29 -8.63 6.34
CA VAL A 188 15.92 -7.72 7.43
C VAL A 188 16.36 -6.33 6.99
N ALA A 189 15.39 -5.55 6.52
CA ALA A 189 15.57 -4.21 5.98
C ALA A 189 15.43 -3.13 7.05
N TRP A 190 15.99 -1.94 6.80
CA TRP A 190 15.94 -0.80 7.70
C TRP A 190 14.90 0.21 7.22
N VAL A 191 14.00 0.58 8.10
CA VAL A 191 13.04 1.66 7.87
C VAL A 191 13.69 2.96 8.33
N ARG A 192 14.14 3.76 7.36
CA ARG A 192 14.87 5.02 7.58
C ARG A 192 14.39 6.08 6.59
N PRO A 193 13.11 6.48 6.65
CA PRO A 193 12.62 7.61 5.89
C PRO A 193 13.37 8.90 6.30
N PRO A 194 13.42 9.89 5.40
CA PRO A 194 13.87 11.23 5.75
C PRO A 194 12.91 11.87 6.76
N LYS A 195 13.34 12.95 7.43
CA LYS A 195 12.66 13.55 8.57
C LYS A 195 11.20 13.92 8.27
N GLU A 196 10.94 14.46 7.09
CA GLU A 196 9.59 14.84 6.63
C GLU A 196 8.62 13.66 6.50
N LEU A 197 9.14 12.43 6.42
CA LEU A 197 8.38 11.18 6.36
C LEU A 197 8.64 10.29 7.58
N GLU A 198 9.20 10.82 8.68
CA GLU A 198 9.60 10.03 9.85
C GLU A 198 8.42 9.28 10.48
N PHE A 199 7.20 9.79 10.35
CA PHE A 199 5.98 9.14 10.80
C PHE A 199 5.76 7.76 10.15
N LEU A 200 6.31 7.51 8.95
CA LEU A 200 6.24 6.20 8.29
C LEU A 200 7.11 5.13 8.98
N ALA A 201 8.07 5.52 9.81
CA ALA A 201 8.86 4.59 10.62
C ALA A 201 8.21 4.26 11.97
N TYR A 202 7.05 4.82 12.28
CA TYR A 202 6.40 4.62 13.56
C TYR A 202 6.09 3.12 13.79
N GLY A 203 6.63 2.58 14.87
CA GLY A 203 6.42 1.19 15.28
C GLY A 203 7.33 0.15 14.61
N ALA A 204 8.18 0.52 13.66
CA ALA A 204 9.13 -0.40 13.04
C ALA A 204 10.41 0.30 12.55
N GLU A 205 11.54 0.06 13.21
CA GLU A 205 12.87 0.47 12.72
C GLU A 205 13.46 -0.50 11.69
N LYS A 206 12.98 -1.75 11.72
CA LYS A 206 13.38 -2.82 10.81
C LYS A 206 12.17 -3.66 10.45
N ILE A 207 12.14 -4.16 9.22
CA ILE A 207 11.09 -5.04 8.71
C ILE A 207 11.70 -6.24 7.99
N LEU A 208 10.97 -7.35 7.97
CA LEU A 208 11.29 -8.48 7.12
C LEU A 208 10.70 -8.25 5.73
N MET A 209 11.54 -8.26 4.70
CA MET A 209 11.12 -8.30 3.30
C MET A 209 11.52 -9.65 2.70
N HIS A 210 10.56 -10.33 2.08
CA HIS A 210 10.74 -11.68 1.57
C HIS A 210 10.92 -11.67 0.05
N GLY A 211 12.17 -11.67 -0.41
CA GLY A 211 12.54 -11.52 -1.82
C GLY A 211 12.25 -10.12 -2.37
N PRO A 212 12.75 -9.04 -1.75
CA PRO A 212 12.48 -7.69 -2.24
C PRO A 212 13.14 -7.42 -3.60
N GLY A 213 12.41 -6.77 -4.51
CA GLY A 213 12.99 -6.09 -5.66
C GLY A 213 13.72 -4.81 -5.25
N VAL A 214 14.54 -4.26 -6.16
CA VAL A 214 15.20 -2.95 -5.98
C VAL A 214 14.52 -1.87 -6.82
N VAL A 215 14.40 -0.67 -6.26
CA VAL A 215 13.80 0.48 -6.96
C VAL A 215 14.85 1.22 -7.78
N ALA A 216 14.53 1.49 -9.04
CA ALA A 216 15.32 2.28 -9.99
C ALA A 216 14.61 3.58 -10.36
N PHE A 217 15.35 4.48 -11.01
CA PHE A 217 14.82 5.70 -11.60
C PHE A 217 14.59 5.51 -13.11
N TYR A 218 13.50 6.08 -13.63
CA TYR A 218 13.21 6.22 -15.04
C TYR A 218 13.26 7.71 -15.42
N ASP A 219 14.17 8.05 -16.35
CA ASP A 219 14.25 9.38 -16.93
C ASP A 219 13.32 9.48 -18.16
N PRO A 220 12.21 10.24 -18.07
CA PRO A 220 11.28 10.39 -19.18
C PRO A 220 11.86 11.25 -20.33
N ALA A 221 12.91 12.04 -20.09
CA ALA A 221 13.51 12.87 -21.13
C ALA A 221 14.38 12.05 -22.10
N THR A 222 15.04 11.00 -21.59
CA THR A 222 15.95 10.15 -22.37
C THR A 222 15.38 8.76 -22.62
N GLY A 223 14.39 8.32 -21.83
CA GLY A 223 13.88 6.96 -21.82
C GLY A 223 14.81 5.95 -21.16
N THR A 224 15.80 6.40 -20.38
CA THR A 224 16.81 5.52 -19.73
C THR A 224 16.48 5.22 -18.28
N PHE A 225 17.10 4.16 -17.77
CA PHE A 225 16.99 3.74 -16.38
C PHE A 225 18.31 3.97 -15.64
N GLU A 226 18.23 4.43 -14.40
CA GLU A 226 19.39 4.78 -13.57
C GLU A 226 19.27 4.24 -12.15
N LYS A 227 20.41 4.02 -11.49
CA LYS A 227 20.44 3.67 -10.07
C LYS A 227 19.88 4.83 -9.27
N LEU A 228 18.85 4.56 -8.46
CA LEU A 228 18.18 5.61 -7.72
C LEU A 228 19.14 6.37 -6.80
N THR A 229 20.12 5.68 -6.20
CA THR A 229 21.14 6.28 -5.32
C THR A 229 21.97 7.38 -5.99
N ASP A 230 22.16 7.33 -7.30
CA ASP A 230 22.88 8.37 -8.03
C ASP A 230 22.00 9.61 -8.28
N VAL A 231 20.71 9.38 -8.51
CA VAL A 231 19.68 10.40 -8.78
C VAL A 231 19.25 11.16 -7.53
N LEU A 232 19.28 10.54 -6.35
CA LEU A 232 18.91 11.18 -5.07
C LEU A 232 19.74 12.43 -4.73
N LYS A 233 20.89 12.64 -5.38
CA LYS A 233 21.72 13.84 -5.20
C LYS A 233 21.10 15.10 -5.81
N THR A 234 20.18 14.95 -6.76
CA THR A 234 19.60 16.04 -7.54
C THR A 234 18.07 16.07 -7.55
N ARG A 235 17.41 15.03 -7.01
CA ARG A 235 15.95 14.90 -6.95
C ARG A 235 15.44 14.91 -5.52
N GLU A 236 14.96 16.06 -5.07
CA GLU A 236 14.37 16.21 -3.73
C GLU A 236 12.95 15.66 -3.63
N ASP A 237 12.26 15.42 -4.75
CA ASP A 237 10.91 14.88 -4.78
C ASP A 237 10.87 13.36 -4.52
N ILE A 238 12.01 12.67 -4.58
CA ILE A 238 12.12 11.23 -4.36
C ILE A 238 12.72 10.95 -2.99
N LYS A 239 12.01 10.19 -2.16
CA LYS A 239 12.38 9.86 -0.78
C LYS A 239 12.39 8.36 -0.59
N VAL A 240 13.53 7.79 -0.18
CA VAL A 240 13.60 6.37 0.16
C VAL A 240 13.17 6.15 1.61
N ILE A 241 12.28 5.19 1.83
CA ILE A 241 11.71 4.85 3.13
C ILE A 241 12.41 3.61 3.71
N VAL A 242 12.64 2.59 2.87
CA VAL A 242 13.24 1.32 3.30
C VAL A 242 14.48 1.01 2.49
N TRP A 243 15.54 0.65 3.21
CA TRP A 243 16.88 0.36 2.69
C TRP A 243 17.34 -1.05 3.08
N SER A 244 18.18 -1.67 2.25
CA SER A 244 18.95 -2.86 2.65
C SER A 244 20.05 -2.51 3.64
N SER A 245 20.74 -3.52 4.19
CA SER A 245 22.01 -3.26 4.91
C SER A 245 23.12 -2.87 3.93
N PRO A 246 24.27 -2.38 4.41
CA PRO A 246 25.49 -2.24 3.59
C PRO A 246 26.03 -3.55 3.00
N ASN A 247 25.60 -4.71 3.50
CA ASN A 247 25.94 -6.03 2.96
C ASN A 247 24.88 -6.54 1.97
N GLY A 248 23.86 -5.74 1.65
CA GLY A 248 22.90 -6.06 0.59
C GLY A 248 23.64 -6.39 -0.70
N THR A 249 23.14 -7.36 -1.44
CA THR A 249 23.71 -7.83 -2.70
C THR A 249 22.61 -7.90 -3.75
N ILE A 250 22.86 -7.34 -4.92
CA ILE A 250 21.98 -7.50 -6.07
C ILE A 250 22.15 -8.91 -6.64
N VAL A 251 21.05 -9.67 -6.73
CA VAL A 251 21.05 -11.03 -7.25
C VAL A 251 20.06 -11.17 -8.40
N GLU A 252 20.36 -12.11 -9.29
CA GLU A 252 19.51 -12.53 -10.38
C GLU A 252 18.91 -13.89 -10.02
N ASN A 253 17.59 -13.96 -9.97
CA ASN A 253 16.82 -15.18 -9.76
C ASN A 253 16.32 -15.79 -11.08
N ASN A 254 16.37 -15.03 -12.18
CA ASN A 254 16.04 -15.53 -13.51
C ASN A 254 17.08 -15.11 -14.55
N ALA A 255 17.90 -16.09 -14.97
CA ALA A 255 19.02 -15.89 -15.91
C ALA A 255 18.64 -15.38 -17.32
N LYS A 256 17.34 -15.34 -17.65
CA LYS A 256 16.84 -14.81 -18.93
C LYS A 256 16.60 -13.31 -18.90
N ILE A 257 16.51 -12.72 -17.72
CA ILE A 257 16.18 -11.31 -17.53
C ILE A 257 17.43 -10.61 -17.05
N ARG A 258 17.61 -9.36 -17.48
CA ARG A 258 18.70 -8.51 -17.02
C ARG A 258 18.13 -7.31 -16.30
N GLY A 259 18.84 -6.85 -15.28
CA GLY A 259 18.51 -5.60 -14.62
C GLY A 259 18.56 -4.42 -15.58
N ILE A 260 17.78 -3.39 -15.26
CA ILE A 260 17.65 -2.18 -16.08
C ILE A 260 18.56 -1.05 -15.59
N ALA A 261 18.92 -1.04 -14.31
CA ALA A 261 19.75 -0.02 -13.67
C ALA A 261 20.86 -0.61 -12.78
N TYR A 262 20.61 -1.75 -12.12
CA TYR A 262 21.57 -2.37 -11.21
C TYR A 262 22.30 -3.56 -11.85
N GLU A 263 23.49 -3.87 -11.32
CA GLU A 263 24.34 -4.96 -11.82
C GLU A 263 24.38 -6.10 -10.79
N VAL A 264 24.23 -7.34 -11.27
CA VAL A 264 24.32 -8.55 -10.45
C VAL A 264 25.68 -8.62 -9.74
N GLY A 265 25.66 -8.96 -8.45
CA GLY A 265 26.85 -9.02 -7.60
C GLY A 265 27.26 -7.67 -7.01
N SER A 266 26.57 -6.58 -7.32
CA SER A 266 26.79 -5.30 -6.64
C SER A 266 26.48 -5.45 -5.15
N ILE A 267 27.41 -5.04 -4.29
CA ILE A 267 27.26 -5.04 -2.83
C ILE A 267 27.08 -3.60 -2.36
N GLY A 268 26.11 -3.34 -1.49
CA GLY A 268 25.87 -2.02 -0.92
C GLY A 268 24.48 -1.86 -0.32
N VAL A 269 24.07 -0.59 -0.21
CA VAL A 269 22.77 -0.19 0.32
C VAL A 269 21.82 0.11 -0.84
N PHE A 270 20.69 -0.60 -0.89
CA PHE A 270 19.74 -0.56 -1.99
C PHE A 270 18.36 -0.10 -1.52
N PRO A 271 17.67 0.76 -2.31
CA PRO A 271 16.33 1.22 -1.99
C PRO A 271 15.28 0.15 -2.36
N MET A 272 14.40 -0.19 -1.41
CA MET A 272 13.37 -1.22 -1.61
C MET A 272 11.94 -0.70 -1.43
N VAL A 273 11.76 0.43 -0.72
CA VAL A 273 10.50 1.16 -0.65
C VAL A 273 10.80 2.65 -0.81
N VAL A 274 10.16 3.28 -1.78
CA VAL A 274 10.44 4.66 -2.19
C VAL A 274 9.11 5.38 -2.39
N ALA A 275 9.05 6.63 -1.92
CA ALA A 275 7.98 7.56 -2.23
C ALA A 275 8.49 8.60 -3.23
N GLN A 276 7.63 8.96 -4.19
CA GLN A 276 7.82 10.13 -5.03
C GLN A 276 6.70 11.12 -4.73
N ILE A 277 7.07 12.36 -4.41
CA ILE A 277 6.16 13.49 -4.36
C ILE A 277 5.96 13.93 -5.81
N MET A 278 4.72 13.97 -6.26
CA MET A 278 4.39 14.26 -7.66
C MET A 278 3.89 15.71 -7.76
N PRO A 279 4.76 16.73 -7.91
CA PRO A 279 4.38 18.14 -7.90
C PRO A 279 3.44 18.55 -9.05
N GLN A 280 3.32 17.71 -10.07
CA GLN A 280 2.38 17.88 -11.19
C GLN A 280 0.92 17.53 -10.85
N TYR A 281 0.65 17.03 -9.64
CA TYR A 281 -0.67 16.61 -9.15
C TYR A 281 -1.12 17.41 -7.94
#